data_AF-A0A1V1UM18-F1
#
_entry.id   AF-A0A1V1UM18-F1
#
_cell.length_a   1.000
_cell.length_b   1.000
_cell.length_c   1.000
_cell.angle_alpha   90.00
_cell.angle_beta   90.00
_cell.angle_gamma   90.00
#
_symmetry.space_group_name_H-M   'P 1'
#
loop_
_entity.id
_entity.type
_entity.pdbx_description
1 polymer ?
#
loop_
_entity_poly.entity_id
_entity_poly.type
_entity_poly.pdbx_seq_one_letter_code
_entity_poly.pdbx_strand_id
1 'polypeptide(L)'
;MGCDCGFCVLRTRSVLLINRTGHLVQTHVLRDGEKTGMPTIQQLIRKPRQPKVRTTKSQHLQGCPQKRGVCTRVYTTTPKKPNSAMRKVAKVRLTNGFEVISYIPGESHNLQEHSVVLIRGGRVKDLPGVRYHILRGVLDTQGVKDRKQRRSKYGAKRPK
;
A
#
# COMPACT_ATOMS: atom_id res chain seq x y z
N MET A 1 -23.68 -49.38 24.70
CA MET A 1 -23.08 -50.42 23.84
C MET A 1 -21.95 -49.77 23.07
N GLY A 2 -20.73 -50.32 23.17
CA GLY A 2 -19.59 -49.96 22.31
C GLY A 2 -18.52 -49.10 22.97
N CYS A 3 -17.53 -49.77 23.55
CA CYS A 3 -16.22 -49.23 23.93
C CYS A 3 -15.40 -48.89 22.66
N ASP A 4 -14.37 -48.05 22.77
CA ASP A 4 -12.99 -48.53 22.61
C ASP A 4 -11.92 -47.44 22.82
N CYS A 5 -10.84 -47.90 23.44
CA CYS A 5 -9.72 -47.19 24.02
C CYS A 5 -8.68 -46.77 22.96
N GLY A 6 -8.01 -45.63 23.18
CA GLY A 6 -6.88 -45.17 22.36
C GLY A 6 -5.77 -44.59 23.23
N PHE A 7 -4.89 -45.48 23.69
CA PHE A 7 -3.78 -45.27 24.60
C PHE A 7 -2.80 -44.17 24.12
N CYS A 8 -2.46 -43.25 25.02
CA CYS A 8 -1.37 -42.29 24.88
C CYS A 8 -0.02 -43.03 24.95
N VAL A 9 0.70 -43.13 23.83
CA VAL A 9 2.06 -43.70 23.80
C VAL A 9 3.08 -42.57 23.91
N LEU A 10 3.49 -42.28 25.14
CA LEU A 10 4.73 -41.55 25.45
C LEU A 10 5.92 -42.34 24.89
N ARG A 11 6.45 -41.93 23.73
CA ARG A 11 7.74 -42.40 23.21
C ARG A 11 8.88 -41.71 23.96
N THR A 12 9.17 -42.16 25.16
CA THR A 12 10.49 -41.93 25.80
C THR A 12 11.43 -43.06 25.38
N ARG A 13 12.16 -42.86 24.27
CA ARG A 13 13.33 -43.70 23.96
C ARG A 13 14.50 -43.24 24.81
N SER A 14 14.53 -43.70 26.05
CA SER A 14 15.72 -43.68 26.90
C SER A 14 16.61 -44.85 26.48
N VAL A 15 17.68 -44.59 25.72
CA VAL A 15 18.75 -45.57 25.54
C VAL A 15 19.75 -45.33 26.67
N LEU A 16 19.70 -46.17 27.71
CA LEU A 16 20.77 -46.26 28.69
C LEU A 16 21.95 -46.99 28.02
N LEU A 17 23.03 -46.27 27.74
CA LEU A 17 24.33 -46.87 27.49
C LEU A 17 25.26 -46.50 28.65
N ILE A 18 25.53 -47.51 29.48
CA ILE A 18 26.51 -47.45 30.56
C ILE A 18 27.88 -47.75 29.94
N ASN A 19 28.83 -46.83 30.03
CA ASN A 19 30.25 -47.12 29.80
C ASN A 19 31.03 -47.01 31.12
N ARG A 20 31.94 -47.98 31.32
CA ARG A 20 32.68 -48.28 32.56
C ARG A 20 33.89 -47.38 32.85
N THR A 21 34.04 -46.24 32.19
CA THR A 21 35.17 -45.33 32.42
C THR A 21 34.64 -43.91 32.61
N GLY A 22 34.73 -43.40 33.84
CA GLY A 22 34.08 -42.18 34.32
C GLY A 22 34.57 -40.86 33.71
N HIS A 23 34.32 -40.63 32.41
CA HIS A 23 34.41 -39.31 31.81
C HIS A 23 33.05 -38.80 31.36
N LEU A 24 32.67 -37.66 31.95
CA LEU A 24 31.43 -36.94 31.71
C LEU A 24 31.61 -36.09 30.44
N VAL A 25 31.31 -36.67 29.28
CA VAL A 25 31.22 -35.88 28.03
C VAL A 25 29.89 -35.14 28.07
N GLN A 26 29.93 -33.81 28.06
CA GLN A 26 28.74 -32.97 27.93
C GLN A 26 27.98 -33.36 26.67
N THR A 27 26.88 -34.09 26.84
CA THR A 27 25.86 -34.23 25.81
C THR A 27 25.12 -32.90 25.74
N HIS A 28 25.29 -32.17 24.64
CA HIS A 28 24.44 -31.03 24.32
C HIS A 28 23.01 -31.55 24.12
N VAL A 29 22.22 -31.53 25.19
CA VAL A 29 20.78 -31.69 25.13
C VAL A 29 20.26 -30.47 24.39
N LEU A 30 19.78 -30.65 23.16
CA LEU A 30 18.94 -29.68 22.47
C LEU A 30 17.64 -29.59 23.26
N ARG A 31 17.63 -28.76 24.30
CA ARG A 31 16.41 -28.33 24.97
C ARG A 31 15.73 -27.39 23.99
N ASP A 32 14.58 -27.81 23.48
CA ASP A 32 13.62 -26.98 22.76
C ASP A 32 13.18 -25.82 23.65
N GLY A 33 14.02 -24.79 23.70
CA GLY A 33 13.73 -23.52 24.33
C GLY A 33 12.83 -22.73 23.40
N GLU A 34 11.61 -22.46 23.86
CA GLU A 34 10.70 -21.51 23.25
C GLU A 34 11.43 -20.18 22.99
N LYS A 35 11.70 -19.86 21.71
CA LYS A 35 12.28 -18.58 21.30
C LYS A 35 11.19 -17.50 21.31
N THR A 36 10.80 -17.05 22.48
CA THR A 36 9.92 -15.88 22.65
C THR A 36 10.74 -14.62 22.95
N GLY A 37 10.95 -13.81 21.90
CA GLY A 37 10.50 -12.42 21.95
C GLY A 37 11.49 -11.26 22.13
N MET A 38 12.68 -11.42 22.73
CA MET A 38 13.55 -10.25 22.99
C MET A 38 15.02 -10.50 22.61
N PRO A 39 15.61 -9.66 21.73
CA PRO A 39 17.01 -9.82 21.37
C PRO A 39 17.92 -9.39 22.52
N THR A 40 18.97 -10.16 22.77
CA THR A 40 19.99 -9.81 23.78
C THR A 40 20.85 -8.63 23.31
N ILE A 41 21.50 -7.94 24.25
CA ILE A 41 22.37 -6.79 23.93
C ILE A 41 23.49 -7.21 22.96
N GLN A 42 24.10 -8.38 23.17
CA GLN A 42 25.12 -8.91 22.26
C GLN A 42 24.59 -9.19 20.84
N GLN A 43 23.32 -9.57 20.69
CA GLN A 43 22.68 -9.71 19.38
C GLN A 43 22.47 -8.35 18.71
N LEU A 44 22.13 -7.31 19.46
CA LEU A 44 22.01 -5.94 18.95
C LEU A 44 23.35 -5.32 18.56
N ILE A 45 24.42 -5.65 19.29
CA ILE A 45 25.80 -5.26 18.92
C ILE A 45 26.21 -5.92 17.60
N ARG A 46 25.93 -7.22 17.44
CA ARG A 46 26.25 -7.96 16.19
C ARG A 46 25.35 -7.56 15.02
N LYS A 47 24.08 -7.23 15.28
CA LYS A 47 23.06 -6.86 14.29
C LYS A 47 22.21 -5.71 14.84
N PRO A 48 22.55 -4.45 14.52
CA PRO A 48 21.80 -3.31 15.00
C PRO A 48 20.38 -3.32 14.42
N ARG A 49 19.44 -2.71 15.14
CA ARG A 49 18.05 -2.58 14.69
C ARG A 49 18.01 -1.73 13.42
N GLN A 50 17.42 -2.27 12.36
CA GLN A 50 17.21 -1.53 11.12
C GLN A 50 15.87 -0.80 11.15
N PRO A 51 15.82 0.50 10.79
CA PRO A 51 14.55 1.20 10.66
C PRO A 51 13.71 0.57 9.55
N LYS A 52 12.40 0.51 9.76
CA LYS A 52 11.47 0.03 8.73
C LYS A 52 11.42 1.04 7.59
N VAL A 53 11.90 0.65 6.41
CA VAL A 53 11.81 1.48 5.19
C VAL A 53 10.34 1.66 4.81
N ARG A 54 9.90 2.92 4.67
CA ARG A 54 8.54 3.27 4.23
C ARG A 54 8.58 3.85 2.83
N THR A 55 7.67 3.43 1.96
CA THR A 55 7.54 3.97 0.60
C THR A 55 6.40 4.98 0.51
N THR A 56 6.61 6.03 -0.27
CA THR A 56 5.63 7.09 -0.44
C THR A 56 4.51 6.66 -1.39
N LYS A 57 3.26 6.96 -1.03
CA LYS A 57 2.09 6.61 -1.85
C LYS A 57 2.00 7.40 -3.15
N SER A 58 2.72 8.52 -3.28
CA SER A 58 2.76 9.41 -4.44
C SER A 58 4.20 9.60 -4.95
N GLN A 59 4.84 8.51 -5.38
CA GLN A 59 6.25 8.49 -5.78
C GLN A 59 6.58 9.47 -6.92
N HIS A 60 5.70 9.62 -7.92
CA HIS A 60 5.97 10.42 -9.12
C HIS A 60 5.91 11.94 -8.87
N LEU A 61 5.47 12.37 -7.69
CA LEU A 61 5.52 13.78 -7.30
C LEU A 61 6.89 14.20 -6.75
N GLN A 62 7.81 13.27 -6.45
CA GLN A 62 9.17 13.58 -5.97
C GLN A 62 9.21 14.63 -4.85
N GLY A 63 8.33 14.51 -3.84
CA GLY A 63 8.27 15.45 -2.71
C GLY A 63 7.52 16.76 -2.98
N CYS A 64 7.17 17.08 -4.22
CA CYS A 64 6.32 18.23 -4.52
C CYS A 64 4.86 17.95 -4.10
N PRO A 65 4.12 18.95 -3.59
CA PRO A 65 2.70 18.76 -3.26
C PRO A 65 1.84 18.56 -4.52
N GLN A 66 2.20 19.26 -5.59
CA GLN A 66 1.46 19.31 -6.85
C GLN A 66 2.46 19.35 -8.01
N LYS A 67 2.09 18.77 -9.16
CA LYS A 67 2.88 18.87 -10.40
C LYS A 67 2.00 19.12 -11.60
N ARG A 68 2.50 19.96 -12.51
CA ARG A 68 1.90 20.22 -13.81
C ARG A 68 2.18 19.04 -14.75
N GLY A 69 1.21 18.75 -15.60
CA GLY A 69 1.34 17.77 -16.67
C GLY A 69 0.36 18.02 -17.81
N VAL A 70 0.52 17.28 -18.90
CA VAL A 70 -0.30 17.36 -20.11
C VAL A 70 -1.06 16.05 -20.28
N CYS A 71 -2.35 16.13 -20.56
CA CYS A 71 -3.18 14.96 -20.82
C CYS A 71 -2.80 14.30 -22.15
N THR A 72 -2.42 13.03 -22.12
CA THR A 72 -2.18 12.23 -23.32
C THR A 72 -3.49 11.66 -23.86
N ARG A 73 -4.32 11.09 -22.98
CA ARG A 73 -5.65 10.59 -23.34
C ARG A 73 -6.62 10.72 -22.17
N VAL A 74 -7.88 11.02 -22.49
CA VAL A 74 -8.99 11.08 -21.52
C VAL A 74 -9.97 9.97 -21.84
N TYR A 75 -10.26 9.12 -20.86
CA TYR A 75 -11.11 7.95 -21.07
C TYR A 75 -11.82 7.55 -19.78
N THR A 76 -12.74 6.61 -19.88
CA THR A 76 -13.48 6.08 -18.74
C THR A 76 -13.02 4.66 -18.41
N THR A 77 -13.00 4.33 -17.12
CA THR A 77 -12.59 3.01 -16.62
C THR A 77 -13.63 2.46 -15.66
N THR A 78 -13.86 1.15 -15.73
CA THR A 78 -14.69 0.43 -14.76
C THR A 78 -13.89 0.15 -13.47
N PRO A 79 -14.52 0.25 -12.29
CA PRO A 79 -13.87 -0.01 -11.00
C PRO A 79 -13.68 -1.51 -10.74
N LYS A 80 -12.91 -1.82 -9.68
CA LYS A 80 -12.85 -3.18 -9.13
C LYS A 80 -14.20 -3.57 -8.52
N LYS A 81 -14.62 -4.83 -8.70
CA LYS A 81 -15.71 -5.48 -7.94
C LYS A 81 -15.48 -5.24 -6.43
N PRO A 82 -16.47 -4.83 -5.62
CA PRO A 82 -17.93 -4.96 -5.74
C PRO A 82 -18.65 -3.78 -6.44
N ASN A 83 -17.93 -2.71 -6.76
CA ASN A 83 -18.54 -1.48 -7.26
C ASN A 83 -18.79 -1.56 -8.77
N SER A 84 -19.79 -0.83 -9.25
CA SER A 84 -20.07 -0.65 -10.67
C SER A 84 -20.35 0.83 -10.95
N ALA A 85 -19.58 1.45 -11.86
CA ALA A 85 -19.74 2.83 -12.32
C ALA A 85 -18.75 3.11 -13.45
N MET A 86 -18.99 4.15 -14.24
CA MET A 86 -17.99 4.67 -15.17
C MET A 86 -17.18 5.78 -14.51
N ARG A 87 -15.89 5.53 -14.26
CA ARG A 87 -14.99 6.50 -13.63
C ARG A 87 -14.20 7.25 -14.68
N LYS A 88 -14.21 8.58 -14.60
CA LYS A 88 -13.52 9.47 -15.55
C LYS A 88 -12.05 9.62 -15.15
N VAL A 89 -11.14 9.23 -16.03
CA VAL A 89 -9.70 9.23 -15.79
C VAL A 89 -8.95 9.86 -16.95
N ALA A 90 -7.75 10.37 -16.69
CA ALA A 90 -6.84 10.87 -17.70
C ALA A 90 -5.45 10.27 -17.50
N LYS A 91 -4.83 9.83 -18.60
CA LYS A 91 -3.38 9.61 -18.64
C LYS A 91 -2.72 10.97 -18.81
N VAL A 92 -1.79 11.29 -17.92
CA VAL A 92 -1.12 12.59 -17.89
C VAL A 92 0.38 12.37 -17.87
N ARG A 93 1.08 13.02 -18.79
CA ARG A 93 2.53 13.10 -18.81
C ARG A 93 2.95 14.28 -17.94
N LEU A 94 3.61 13.99 -16.82
CA LEU A 94 4.13 15.01 -15.91
C LEU A 94 5.32 15.73 -16.53
N THR A 95 5.58 16.94 -16.05
CA THR A 95 6.81 17.71 -16.35
C THR A 95 8.10 16.92 -16.04
N ASN A 96 8.03 15.96 -15.12
CA ASN A 96 9.14 15.06 -14.78
C ASN A 96 9.38 13.93 -15.81
N GLY A 97 8.60 13.85 -16.89
CA GLY A 97 8.66 12.77 -17.89
C GLY A 97 7.86 11.52 -17.54
N PHE A 98 7.43 11.34 -16.27
CA PHE A 98 6.60 10.20 -15.88
C PHE A 98 5.17 10.31 -16.42
N GLU A 99 4.67 9.20 -16.97
CA GLU A 99 3.26 9.06 -17.32
C GLU A 99 2.48 8.45 -16.15
N VAL A 100 1.42 9.13 -15.73
CA VAL A 100 0.58 8.72 -14.60
C VAL A 100 -0.88 8.73 -14.97
N ILE A 101 -1.65 7.79 -14.40
CA ILE A 101 -3.10 7.81 -14.50
C ILE A 101 -3.66 8.62 -13.33
N SER A 102 -4.47 9.61 -13.66
CA SER A 102 -5.07 10.55 -12.71
C SER A 102 -6.59 10.51 -12.80
N TYR A 103 -7.24 10.60 -11.65
CA TYR A 103 -8.70 10.65 -11.55
C TYR A 103 -9.20 12.08 -11.73
N ILE A 104 -10.27 12.24 -12.50
CA ILE A 104 -10.95 13.51 -12.67
C ILE A 104 -12.11 13.57 -11.65
N PRO A 105 -12.02 14.43 -10.62
CA PRO A 105 -13.07 14.51 -9.61
C PRO A 105 -14.25 15.38 -10.08
N GLY A 106 -15.46 14.99 -9.69
CA GLY A 106 -16.70 15.69 -10.02
C GLY A 106 -17.56 14.92 -11.02
N GLU A 107 -18.63 15.56 -11.47
CA GLU A 107 -19.58 14.98 -12.42
C GLU A 107 -19.10 15.19 -13.86
N SER A 108 -18.92 16.44 -14.29
CA SER A 108 -18.57 16.81 -15.66
C SER A 108 -17.12 17.30 -15.80
N HIS A 109 -16.54 17.14 -16.99
CA HIS A 109 -15.20 17.61 -17.30
C HIS A 109 -15.13 18.14 -18.73
N ASN A 110 -14.18 19.05 -18.96
CA ASN A 110 -13.91 19.70 -20.24
C ASN A 110 -12.55 19.26 -20.82
N LEU A 111 -11.92 18.23 -20.23
CA LEU A 111 -10.55 17.86 -20.61
C LEU A 111 -10.54 17.07 -21.91
N GLN A 112 -9.63 17.47 -22.78
CA GLN A 112 -9.36 16.84 -24.06
C GLN A 112 -7.90 16.36 -24.06
N GLU A 113 -7.47 15.80 -25.18
CA GLU A 113 -6.06 15.53 -25.42
C GLU A 113 -5.28 16.86 -25.41
N HIS A 114 -4.03 16.82 -24.95
CA HIS A 114 -3.14 17.98 -24.82
C HIS A 114 -3.56 19.07 -23.83
N SER A 115 -4.68 18.92 -23.12
CA SER A 115 -5.03 19.86 -22.04
C SER A 115 -3.99 19.82 -20.91
N VAL A 116 -3.62 20.99 -20.42
CA VAL A 116 -2.65 21.15 -19.33
C VAL A 116 -3.40 21.11 -18.00
N VAL A 117 -2.95 20.22 -17.12
CA VAL A 117 -3.60 19.96 -15.83
C VAL A 117 -2.62 20.01 -14.68
N LEU A 118 -3.14 20.35 -13.49
CA LEU A 118 -2.40 20.28 -12.25
C LEU A 118 -2.85 19.06 -11.44
N ILE A 119 -1.88 18.23 -11.05
CA ILE A 119 -2.12 16.99 -10.34
C ILE A 119 -1.70 17.12 -8.87
N ARG A 120 -2.47 16.49 -7.99
CA ARG A 120 -2.13 16.26 -6.59
C ARG A 120 -2.13 14.76 -6.26
N GLY A 121 -1.49 14.41 -5.14
CA GLY A 121 -1.53 13.06 -4.59
C GLY A 121 -2.93 12.66 -4.13
N GLY A 122 -3.26 11.39 -4.29
CA GLY A 122 -4.42 10.77 -3.65
C GLY A 122 -4.92 9.57 -4.45
N ARG A 123 -5.02 8.43 -3.77
CA ARG A 123 -5.41 7.16 -4.38
C ARG A 123 -6.93 7.03 -4.40
N VAL A 124 -7.46 6.66 -5.57
CA VAL A 124 -8.84 6.19 -5.67
C VAL A 124 -8.87 4.73 -5.23
N LYS A 125 -9.67 4.40 -4.20
CA LYS A 125 -9.74 3.04 -3.66
C LYS A 125 -10.31 2.05 -4.68
N ASP A 126 -11.25 2.51 -5.49
CA ASP A 126 -12.01 1.68 -6.43
C ASP A 126 -11.21 1.27 -7.67
N LEU A 127 -10.24 2.09 -8.08
CA LEU A 127 -9.47 1.88 -9.31
C LEU A 127 -8.04 1.44 -8.98
N PRO A 128 -7.60 0.26 -9.44
CA PRO A 128 -6.19 -0.11 -9.35
C PRO A 128 -5.34 0.80 -10.24
N GLY A 129 -4.13 1.15 -9.78
CA GLY A 129 -3.19 1.99 -10.55
C GLY A 129 -3.46 3.50 -10.51
N VAL A 130 -4.66 3.95 -10.12
CA VAL A 130 -4.99 5.39 -10.06
C VAL A 130 -4.62 5.99 -8.71
N ARG A 131 -3.43 6.60 -8.65
CA ARG A 131 -2.81 7.12 -7.41
C ARG A 131 -2.86 8.64 -7.26
N TYR A 132 -3.41 9.33 -8.26
CA TYR A 132 -3.41 10.79 -8.35
C TYR A 132 -4.78 11.35 -8.68
N HIS A 133 -4.99 12.61 -8.30
CA HIS A 133 -6.18 13.38 -8.63
C HIS A 133 -5.82 14.64 -9.38
N ILE A 134 -6.63 15.00 -10.36
CA ILE A 134 -6.58 16.31 -10.99
C ILE A 134 -7.26 17.34 -10.07
N LEU A 135 -6.62 18.51 -9.91
CA LEU A 135 -7.21 19.69 -9.27
C LEU A 135 -8.19 20.36 -10.24
N ARG A 136 -9.32 20.86 -9.72
CA ARG A 136 -10.36 21.53 -10.52
C ARG A 136 -10.30 23.04 -10.31
N GLY A 137 -10.58 23.79 -11.38
CA GLY A 137 -10.56 25.26 -11.37
C GLY A 137 -9.16 25.85 -11.51
N VAL A 138 -8.20 25.09 -12.07
CA VAL A 138 -6.80 25.50 -12.23
C VAL A 138 -6.30 25.06 -13.60
N LEU A 139 -5.61 25.96 -14.33
CA LEU A 139 -5.21 25.74 -15.74
C LEU A 139 -6.45 25.44 -16.60
N ASP A 140 -6.40 24.43 -17.47
CA ASP A 140 -7.49 24.13 -18.40
C ASP A 140 -8.66 23.37 -17.73
N THR A 141 -8.51 22.99 -16.44
CA THR A 141 -9.57 22.30 -15.72
C THR A 141 -10.61 23.30 -15.22
N GLN A 142 -11.78 23.30 -15.87
CA GLN A 142 -12.90 24.11 -15.39
C GLN A 142 -13.47 23.56 -14.07
N GLY A 143 -14.02 24.46 -13.24
CA GLY A 143 -14.77 24.07 -12.04
C GLY A 143 -16.01 23.24 -12.37
N VAL A 144 -16.56 22.53 -11.40
CA VAL A 144 -17.84 21.83 -11.58
C VAL A 144 -18.98 22.86 -11.49
N LYS A 145 -19.83 22.90 -12.53
CA LYS A 145 -21.02 23.78 -12.57
C LYS A 145 -22.02 23.40 -11.47
N ASP A 146 -22.77 24.37 -10.99
CA ASP A 146 -23.90 24.22 -10.05
C ASP A 146 -23.59 23.52 -8.71
N ARG A 147 -22.31 23.42 -8.34
CA ARG A 147 -21.92 22.84 -7.05
C ARG A 147 -22.18 23.83 -5.91
N LYS A 148 -23.19 23.56 -5.09
CA LYS A 148 -23.51 24.38 -3.89
C LYS A 148 -22.67 24.00 -2.66
N GLN A 149 -22.32 22.72 -2.49
CA GLN A 149 -21.57 22.20 -1.34
C GLN A 149 -20.14 21.79 -1.68
N ARG A 150 -19.22 21.91 -0.70
CA ARG A 150 -17.77 21.57 -0.84
C ARG A 150 -17.13 22.22 -2.08
N ARG A 151 -17.51 23.47 -2.36
CA ARG A 151 -17.17 24.23 -3.57
C ARG A 151 -15.66 24.36 -3.81
N SER A 152 -14.92 24.63 -2.73
CA SER A 152 -13.46 24.79 -2.77
C SER A 152 -12.72 23.58 -3.34
N LYS A 153 -13.23 22.36 -3.13
CA LYS A 153 -12.61 21.12 -3.65
C LYS A 153 -12.77 20.97 -5.16
N TYR A 154 -13.82 21.54 -5.73
CA TYR A 154 -14.21 21.36 -7.14
C TYR A 154 -14.06 22.65 -7.96
N GLY A 155 -13.43 23.70 -7.41
CA GLY A 155 -13.17 24.95 -8.12
C GLY A 155 -14.43 25.75 -8.46
N ALA A 156 -15.53 25.58 -7.72
CA ALA A 156 -16.76 26.35 -7.93
C ALA A 156 -16.72 27.66 -7.13
N LYS A 157 -17.01 28.79 -7.78
CA LYS A 157 -17.12 30.10 -7.11
C LYS A 157 -18.42 30.18 -6.29
N ARG A 158 -18.46 31.09 -5.31
CA ARG A 158 -19.69 31.36 -4.54
C ARG A 158 -20.72 32.01 -5.50
N PRO A 159 -21.95 31.47 -5.63
CA PRO A 159 -23.00 32.13 -6.39
C PRO A 159 -23.30 33.49 -5.76
N LYS A 160 -23.63 34.46 -6.61
CA LYS A 160 -24.07 35.80 -6.16
C LYS A 160 -25.42 35.69 -5.47
#